data_AF-A0A1C5S8M4-F1
#
_entry.id   AF-A0A1C5S8M4-F1
#
_cell.length_a   1.000
_cell.length_b   1.000
_cell.length_c   1.000
_cell.angle_alpha   90.00
_cell.angle_beta   90.00
_cell.angle_gamma   90.00
#
_symmetry.space_group_name_H-M   'P 1'
#
loop_
_entity.id
_entity.type
_entity.pdbx_description
1 polymer ?
#
loop_
_entity_poly.entity_id
_entity_poly.type
_entity_poly.pdbx_seq_one_letter_code
_entity_poly.pdbx_strand_id
1 'polypeptide(L)'
;MVQAFWGAISNKQLIRRIFHGTKYKVVYEPNMEDYLLCHAAFVMPAAFACYKTDGDLKKLRGDTAYLNRVLDANIEGYRAIRDAGHTILPKEDADFEGEKYRKTCLRFFKPL
;
A
#
# COMPACT_ATOMS: atom_id res chain seq x y z
N MET A 1 9.09 6.28 -3.84
CA MET A 1 8.36 7.53 -4.16
C MET A 1 9.14 8.69 -3.54
N VAL A 2 9.05 9.92 -4.06
CA VAL A 2 9.89 11.03 -3.55
C VAL A 2 9.09 12.32 -3.46
N GLN A 3 9.24 13.02 -2.33
CA GLN A 3 8.50 14.22 -1.97
C GLN A 3 9.21 15.50 -2.45
N ALA A 4 8.43 16.57 -2.67
CA ALA A 4 8.89 17.94 -2.44
C ALA A 4 8.09 18.51 -1.27
N PHE A 5 8.77 19.08 -0.29
CA PHE A 5 8.12 19.81 0.80
C PHE A 5 7.58 21.14 0.28
N TRP A 6 6.46 21.61 0.81
CA TRP A 6 5.88 22.91 0.47
C TRP A 6 6.93 24.02 0.70
N GLY A 7 7.26 24.79 -0.34
CA GLY A 7 8.28 25.85 -0.29
C GLY A 7 9.74 25.39 -0.47
N ALA A 8 10.03 24.10 -0.60
CA ALA A 8 11.38 23.61 -0.88
C ALA A 8 11.64 23.46 -2.39
N ILE A 9 12.86 23.75 -2.84
CA ILE A 9 13.28 23.45 -4.21
C ILE A 9 13.13 21.94 -4.43
N SER A 10 12.30 21.55 -5.39
CA SER A 10 12.05 20.15 -5.70
C SER A 10 13.34 19.48 -6.21
N ASN A 11 13.88 18.52 -5.46
CA ASN A 11 15.06 17.73 -5.84
C ASN A 11 14.78 16.72 -6.97
N LYS A 12 13.62 16.80 -7.63
CA LYS A 12 13.13 15.82 -8.62
C LYS A 12 14.13 15.53 -9.73
N GLN A 13 14.83 16.55 -10.24
CA GLN A 13 15.85 16.36 -11.28
C GLN A 13 17.09 15.63 -10.76
N LEU A 14 17.56 15.98 -9.56
CA LEU A 14 18.67 15.28 -8.90
C LEU A 14 18.33 13.82 -8.66
N ILE A 15 17.15 13.54 -8.09
CA ILE A 15 16.72 12.18 -7.79
C ILE A 15 16.55 11.35 -9.07
N ARG A 16 15.99 11.94 -10.14
CA ARG A 16 15.93 11.27 -11.45
C ARG A 16 17.32 10.88 -11.98
N ARG A 17 18.34 11.73 -11.77
CA ARG A 17 19.72 11.42 -12.16
C ARG A 17 20.33 10.30 -11.30
N ILE A 18 20.08 10.30 -10.00
CA ILE A 18 20.56 9.24 -9.08
C ILE A 18 20.05 7.86 -9.51
N PHE A 19 18.77 7.77 -9.88
CA PHE A 19 18.16 6.50 -10.31
C PHE A 19 18.31 6.22 -11.81
N HIS A 20 18.98 7.08 -12.57
CA HIS A 20 19.19 6.90 -14.00
C HIS A 20 20.00 5.63 -14.28
N GLY A 21 19.54 4.80 -15.22
CA GLY A 21 20.17 3.52 -15.55
C GLY A 21 19.89 2.38 -14.56
N THR A 22 19.18 2.65 -13.45
CA THR A 22 18.72 1.59 -12.54
C THR A 22 17.40 0.97 -13.02
N LYS A 23 17.05 -0.20 -12.48
CA LYS A 23 15.74 -0.84 -12.73
C LYS A 23 14.60 -0.25 -11.87
N TYR A 24 14.90 0.71 -10.99
CA TYR A 24 13.91 1.25 -10.06
C TYR A 24 13.01 2.29 -10.72
N LYS A 25 11.70 2.11 -10.57
CA LYS A 25 10.70 3.11 -11.00
C LYS A 25 10.61 4.22 -9.95
N VAL A 26 10.95 5.44 -10.34
CA VAL A 26 10.80 6.63 -9.49
C VAL A 26 9.52 7.37 -9.88
N VAL A 27 8.57 7.43 -8.94
CA VAL A 27 7.34 8.20 -9.06
C VAL A 27 7.40 9.37 -8.08
N TYR A 28 6.97 10.54 -8.56
CA TYR A 28 6.78 11.73 -7.73
C TYR A 28 5.32 11.82 -7.33
N GLU A 29 5.06 11.93 -6.04
CA GLU A 29 3.72 12.13 -5.48
C GLU A 29 3.75 13.43 -4.68
N PRO A 30 2.92 14.43 -5.05
CA PRO A 30 2.84 15.68 -4.30
C PRO A 30 2.30 15.51 -2.87
N ASN A 31 1.41 14.53 -2.63
CA ASN A 31 0.83 14.27 -1.32
C ASN A 31 1.35 12.95 -0.72
N MET A 32 2.60 13.01 -0.25
CA MET A 32 3.27 11.84 0.34
C MET A 32 2.71 11.42 1.69
N GLU A 33 2.09 12.33 2.43
CA GLU A 33 1.46 12.02 3.73
C GLU A 33 0.32 11.02 3.52
N ASP A 34 -0.63 11.38 2.67
CA ASP A 34 -1.77 10.53 2.33
C ASP A 34 -1.32 9.20 1.69
N TYR A 35 -0.30 9.24 0.84
CA TYR A 35 0.28 8.03 0.26
C TYR A 35 0.87 7.09 1.32
N LEU A 36 1.61 7.62 2.29
CA LEU A 36 2.23 6.81 3.35
C LEU A 36 1.19 6.27 4.34
N LEU A 37 0.16 7.05 4.66
CA LEU A 37 -0.98 6.57 5.45
C LEU A 37 -1.67 5.40 4.75
N CYS A 38 -1.99 5.53 3.46
CA CYS A 38 -2.58 4.46 2.67
C CYS A 38 -1.66 3.23 2.58
N HIS A 39 -0.35 3.44 2.44
CA HIS A 39 0.63 2.36 2.48
C HIS A 39 0.59 1.60 3.83
N ALA A 40 0.48 2.33 4.94
CA ALA A 40 0.36 1.74 6.27
C ALA A 40 -0.92 0.90 6.42
N ALA A 41 -2.05 1.33 5.86
CA ALA A 41 -3.30 0.55 5.87
C ALA A 41 -3.17 -0.83 5.22
N PHE A 42 -2.25 -1.01 4.27
CA PHE A 42 -1.94 -2.32 3.68
C PHE A 42 -0.85 -3.07 4.45
N VAL A 43 0.24 -2.39 4.80
CA VAL A 43 1.41 -3.00 5.45
C VAL A 43 1.05 -3.57 6.82
N MET A 44 0.20 -2.88 7.60
CA MET A 44 -0.14 -3.30 8.95
C MET A 44 -0.80 -4.69 8.97
N PRO A 45 -1.93 -4.96 8.28
CA PRO A 45 -2.51 -6.31 8.21
C PRO A 45 -1.54 -7.38 7.66
N ALA A 46 -0.71 -7.03 6.68
CA ALA A 46 0.30 -7.95 6.14
C ALA A 46 1.37 -8.32 7.18
N ALA A 47 1.81 -7.37 8.01
CA ALA A 47 2.76 -7.63 9.09
C ALA A 47 2.16 -8.58 10.15
N PHE A 48 0.89 -8.40 10.52
CA PHE A 48 0.19 -9.32 11.42
C PHE A 48 0.06 -10.73 10.82
N ALA A 49 -0.18 -10.83 9.51
CA ALA A 49 -0.14 -12.09 8.79
C ALA A 49 1.24 -12.76 8.89
N CYS A 50 2.33 -11.99 8.73
CA CYS A 50 3.69 -12.49 8.93
C CYS A 50 3.93 -12.97 10.36
N TYR A 51 3.48 -12.26 11.39
CA TYR A 51 3.65 -12.70 12.79
C TYR A 51 2.95 -14.03 13.06
N LYS A 52 1.75 -14.23 12.51
CA LYS A 52 1.02 -15.51 12.63
C LYS A 52 1.78 -16.67 11.98
N THR A 53 2.51 -16.40 10.90
CA THR A 53 3.15 -17.44 10.09
C THR A 53 4.64 -17.60 10.32
N ASP A 54 5.20 -16.88 11.29
CA ASP A 54 6.65 -16.82 11.51
C ASP A 54 7.38 -16.36 10.23
N GLY A 55 6.84 -15.30 9.61
CA GLY A 55 7.33 -14.72 8.36
C GLY A 55 6.95 -15.50 7.08
N ASP A 56 6.47 -16.73 7.18
CA ASP A 56 6.21 -17.59 6.02
C ASP A 56 4.74 -17.51 5.55
N LEU A 57 4.41 -16.49 4.76
CA LEU A 57 3.04 -16.27 4.27
C LEU A 57 2.46 -17.44 3.45
N LYS A 58 3.30 -18.37 2.95
CA LYS A 58 2.86 -19.63 2.32
C LYS A 58 1.93 -20.45 3.19
N LYS A 59 2.11 -20.36 4.51
CA LYS A 59 1.29 -21.07 5.50
C LYS A 59 -0.17 -20.62 5.51
N LEU A 60 -0.51 -19.48 4.89
CA LEU A 60 -1.89 -19.01 4.73
C LEU A 60 -2.56 -19.56 3.46
N ARG A 61 -1.84 -20.32 2.62
CA ARG A 61 -2.39 -20.88 1.41
C ARG A 61 -3.57 -21.78 1.74
N GLY A 62 -4.73 -21.43 1.17
CA GLY A 62 -6.00 -22.15 1.41
C GLY A 62 -6.78 -21.64 2.63
N ASP A 63 -6.19 -20.85 3.52
CA ASP A 63 -6.88 -20.23 4.65
C ASP A 63 -7.67 -18.98 4.20
N THR A 64 -8.71 -19.25 3.43
CA THR A 64 -9.56 -18.19 2.85
C THR A 64 -10.23 -17.34 3.93
N ALA A 65 -10.56 -17.95 5.07
CA ALA A 65 -11.18 -17.23 6.18
C ALA A 65 -10.20 -16.20 6.78
N TYR A 66 -8.95 -16.58 7.05
CA TYR A 66 -7.96 -15.66 7.56
C TYR A 66 -7.58 -14.58 6.54
N LEU A 67 -7.40 -14.95 5.27
CA LEU A 67 -7.09 -14.00 4.19
C LEU A 67 -8.19 -12.95 4.01
N ASN A 68 -9.47 -13.34 4.14
CA ASN A 68 -10.57 -12.38 4.14
C ASN A 68 -10.50 -11.42 5.33
N ARG A 69 -10.11 -11.89 6.53
CA ARG A 69 -9.92 -10.99 7.69
C ARG A 69 -8.79 -9.98 7.50
N VAL A 70 -7.67 -10.41 6.91
CA VAL A 70 -6.56 -9.50 6.55
C VAL A 70 -7.04 -8.42 5.58
N LEU A 71 -7.84 -8.80 4.59
CA LEU A 71 -8.45 -7.87 3.65
C LEU A 71 -9.48 -6.94 4.30
N ASP A 72 -10.33 -7.44 5.19
CA ASP A 72 -11.30 -6.61 5.90
C ASP A 72 -10.61 -5.58 6.79
N ALA A 73 -9.51 -5.95 7.46
CA ALA A 73 -8.68 -5.02 8.22
C ALA A 73 -8.01 -3.96 7.33
N ASN A 74 -7.60 -4.32 6.12
CA ASN A 74 -7.08 -3.36 5.15
C ASN A 74 -8.15 -2.35 4.70
N ILE A 75 -9.36 -2.82 4.41
CA ILE A 75 -10.50 -1.95 4.06
C ILE A 75 -10.86 -1.04 5.23
N GLU A 76 -10.86 -1.55 6.45
CA GLU A 76 -11.06 -0.75 7.67
C GLU A 76 -9.99 0.35 7.82
N GLY A 77 -8.72 0.04 7.54
CA GLY A 77 -7.65 1.02 7.52
C GLY A 77 -7.90 2.15 6.51
N TYR A 78 -8.30 1.82 5.28
CA TYR A 78 -8.65 2.84 4.28
C TYR A 78 -9.88 3.67 4.67
N ARG A 79 -10.90 3.06 5.30
CA ARG A 79 -12.05 3.80 5.84
C ARG A 79 -11.59 4.81 6.88
N ALA A 80 -10.76 4.41 7.84
CA ALA A 80 -10.26 5.30 8.87
C ALA A 80 -9.47 6.49 8.29
N ILE A 81 -8.64 6.24 7.26
CA ILE A 81 -7.89 7.28 6.56
C ILE A 81 -8.83 8.25 5.84
N ARG A 82 -9.79 7.74 5.07
CA ARG A 82 -10.80 8.54 4.37
C ARG A 82 -11.61 9.38 5.35
N ASP A 83 -12.08 8.76 6.42
CA ASP A 83 -12.96 9.39 7.41
C ASP A 83 -12.20 10.46 8.24
N ALA A 84 -10.87 10.35 8.33
CA ALA A 84 -9.98 11.39 8.87
C ALA A 84 -9.71 12.55 7.88
N GLY A 85 -10.29 12.51 6.67
CA GLY A 85 -10.18 13.58 5.67
C GLY A 85 -8.99 13.45 4.71
N HIS A 86 -8.27 12.33 4.73
CA HIS A 86 -7.16 12.08 3.82
C HIS A 86 -7.63 11.54 2.47
N THR A 87 -6.88 11.87 1.42
CA THR A 87 -7.10 11.34 0.08
C THR A 87 -6.60 9.90 0.00
N ILE A 88 -7.41 9.00 -0.59
CA ILE A 88 -6.94 7.64 -0.84
C ILE A 88 -5.97 7.62 -2.02
N LEU A 89 -4.74 7.17 -1.76
CA LEU A 89 -3.66 7.10 -2.73
C LEU A 89 -2.96 5.73 -2.68
N PRO A 90 -2.42 5.24 -3.81
CA PRO A 90 -2.49 5.84 -5.14
C PRO A 90 -3.92 5.73 -5.72
N LYS A 91 -4.19 6.41 -6.84
CA LYS A 91 -5.56 6.51 -7.40
C LYS A 91 -6.19 5.16 -7.73
N GLU A 92 -5.36 4.15 -7.98
CA GLU A 92 -5.78 2.77 -8.23
C GLU A 92 -6.49 2.14 -7.02
N ASP A 93 -6.24 2.66 -5.81
CA ASP A 93 -6.85 2.22 -4.56
C ASP A 93 -8.12 3.03 -4.21
N ALA A 94 -8.54 3.99 -5.03
CA ALA A 94 -9.69 4.84 -4.72
C ALA A 94 -11.02 4.04 -4.57
N ASP A 95 -11.13 2.90 -5.23
CA ASP A 95 -12.25 1.94 -5.11
C ASP A 95 -11.87 0.74 -4.21
N PHE A 96 -11.26 1.03 -3.04
CA PHE A 96 -10.77 0.00 -2.12
C PHE A 96 -11.89 -0.92 -1.55
N GLU A 97 -13.16 -0.52 -1.64
CA GLU A 97 -14.29 -1.35 -1.22
C GLU A 97 -14.81 -2.27 -2.33
N GLY A 98 -14.43 -2.00 -3.58
CA GLY A 98 -14.92 -2.70 -4.76
C GLY A 98 -14.49 -4.17 -4.84
N GLU A 99 -15.30 -5.00 -5.51
CA GLU A 99 -14.96 -6.41 -5.73
C GLU A 99 -13.62 -6.60 -6.44
N LYS A 100 -13.28 -5.70 -7.36
CA LYS A 100 -12.03 -5.74 -8.11
C LYS A 100 -10.82 -5.59 -7.20
N TYR A 101 -10.90 -4.68 -6.24
CA TYR A 101 -9.87 -4.47 -5.22
C TYR A 101 -9.72 -5.73 -4.37
N ARG A 102 -10.83 -6.24 -3.83
CA ARG A 102 -10.85 -7.47 -3.03
C ARG A 102 -10.20 -8.66 -3.74
N LYS A 103 -10.56 -8.89 -5.01
CA LYS A 103 -9.97 -9.95 -5.85
C LYS A 103 -8.48 -9.75 -6.07
N THR A 104 -8.02 -8.51 -6.21
CA THR A 104 -6.60 -8.18 -6.42
C THR A 104 -5.78 -8.43 -5.17
N CYS A 105 -6.24 -7.97 -4.01
CA CYS A 105 -5.58 -8.20 -2.72
C CYS A 105 -5.50 -9.70 -2.37
N LEU A 106 -6.57 -10.46 -2.59
CA LEU A 106 -6.53 -11.92 -2.38
C LEU A 106 -5.55 -12.63 -3.32
N ARG A 107 -5.34 -12.12 -4.54
CA ARG A 107 -4.30 -12.64 -5.45
C ARG A 107 -2.90 -12.32 -4.98
N PHE A 108 -2.68 -11.29 -4.17
CA PHE A 108 -1.36 -11.03 -3.57
C PHE A 108 -1.00 -12.11 -2.54
N PHE A 109 -1.97 -12.54 -1.73
CA PHE A 109 -1.76 -13.55 -0.70
C PHE A 109 -1.91 -15.01 -1.15
N LYS A 110 -2.48 -15.27 -2.34
CA LYS A 110 -2.73 -16.63 -2.85
C LYS A 110 -1.50 -17.39 -3.40
N PRO A 111 -0.51 -16.76 -4.07
CA PRO A 111 0.59 -17.46 -4.72
C PRO A 111 1.95 -17.30 -4.03
N LEU A 112 2.01 -16.94 -2.74
CA LEU A 112 3.24 -17.17 -1.97
C LEU A 112 3.33 -18.64 -1.60
#